data_AF-A0A973L7P4-F1
#
_entry.id   AF-A0A973L7P4-F1
#
_cell.length_a   1.000
_cell.length_b   1.000
_cell.length_c   1.000
_cell.angle_alpha   90.00
_cell.angle_beta   90.00
_cell.angle_gamma   90.00
#
_symmetry.space_group_name_H-M   'P 1'
#
loop_
_entity.id
_entity.type
_entity.pdbx_description
1 polymer ?
#
loop_
_entity_poly.entity_id
_entity_poly.type
_entity_poly.pdbx_seq_one_letter_code
_entity_poly.pdbx_strand_id
1 'polypeptide(L)'
;LPRPLAGATAWTGFLPPRTGWRPVGELSVGAVEAAARAGIAAFKQQAEALPDQERTRAAVDRIAAEIWDRPLGHGLPVRVAHAARALAFLGPTGADAPSEAVAAVRSAGRWLRLDAPYGTVVVRSGSGLLV
;
A
#
# COMPACT_ATOMS: atom_id res chain seq x y z
N LEU A 1 5.55 -38.59 2.19
CA LEU A 1 5.78 -37.22 1.65
C LEU A 1 4.72 -36.29 2.22
N PRO A 2 5.05 -35.07 2.66
CA PRO A 2 4.05 -34.11 3.12
C PRO A 2 3.13 -33.71 1.95
N ARG A 3 1.87 -33.37 2.26
CA ARG A 3 0.87 -32.97 1.25
C ARG A 3 1.36 -31.70 0.52
N PRO A 4 1.14 -31.57 -0.79
CA PRO A 4 1.35 -30.32 -1.49
C PRO A 4 0.51 -29.23 -0.81
N LEU A 5 1.09 -28.04 -0.63
CA LEU A 5 0.32 -26.86 -0.25
C LEU A 5 -0.70 -26.60 -1.37
N ALA A 6 -1.95 -27.00 -1.14
CA ALA A 6 -3.06 -26.67 -2.01
C ALA A 6 -3.30 -25.17 -1.88
N GLY A 7 -2.65 -24.43 -2.76
CA GLY A 7 -2.71 -23.00 -2.87
C GLY A 7 -1.93 -22.62 -4.10
N ALA A 8 -2.57 -22.70 -5.26
CA ALA A 8 -2.23 -21.76 -6.31
C ALA A 8 -2.44 -20.37 -5.66
N THR A 9 -1.38 -19.84 -5.06
CA THR A 9 -1.42 -18.55 -4.39
C THR A 9 -1.93 -17.55 -5.42
N ALA A 10 -2.76 -16.60 -4.98
CA ALA A 10 -3.48 -15.63 -5.83
C ALA A 10 -2.59 -14.77 -6.76
N TRP A 11 -1.30 -15.07 -6.85
CA TRP A 11 -0.23 -14.38 -7.53
C TRP A 11 0.07 -14.99 -8.92
N THR A 12 -0.37 -16.23 -9.19
CA THR A 12 -0.02 -16.99 -10.40
C THR A 12 -0.70 -16.53 -11.70
N GLY A 13 -1.53 -15.48 -11.68
CA GLY A 13 -2.29 -15.08 -12.87
C GLY A 13 -1.84 -13.82 -13.59
N PHE A 14 -1.30 -12.82 -12.90
CA PHE A 14 -1.19 -11.47 -13.46
C PHE A 14 0.03 -10.73 -12.92
N LEU A 15 1.11 -10.71 -13.68
CA LEU A 15 2.23 -9.81 -13.45
C LEU A 15 1.85 -8.39 -13.89
N PRO A 16 2.44 -7.36 -13.26
CA PRO A 16 2.26 -6.00 -13.73
C PRO A 16 2.80 -5.84 -15.16
N PRO A 17 2.14 -5.04 -16.01
CA PRO A 17 2.57 -4.83 -17.38
C PRO A 17 3.93 -4.14 -17.42
N ARG A 18 4.77 -4.52 -18.40
CA ARG A 18 6.10 -3.91 -18.57
C ARG A 18 6.02 -2.53 -19.24
N THR A 19 4.99 -2.30 -20.06
CA THR A 19 4.78 -1.07 -20.85
C THR A 19 3.34 -0.56 -20.67
N GLY A 20 3.01 0.58 -21.28
CA GLY A 20 1.65 1.14 -21.24
C GLY A 20 1.31 1.96 -19.99
N TRP A 21 2.30 2.26 -19.15
CA TRP A 21 2.16 3.11 -17.97
C TRP A 21 1.93 4.57 -18.38
N ARG A 22 0.82 5.15 -17.91
CA ARG A 22 0.48 6.56 -18.11
C ARG A 22 0.53 7.33 -16.80
N PRO A 23 1.08 8.56 -16.76
CA PRO A 23 1.03 9.38 -15.55
C PRO A 23 -0.43 9.71 -15.20
N VAL A 24 -0.77 9.63 -13.92
CA VAL A 24 -2.10 10.01 -13.40
C VAL A 24 -2.03 11.10 -12.34
N GLY A 25 -0.85 11.34 -11.77
CA GLY A 25 -0.61 12.43 -10.83
C GLY A 25 0.69 12.23 -10.07
N GLU A 26 0.92 13.10 -9.10
CA GLU A 26 2.08 13.06 -8.21
C GLU A 26 1.63 13.25 -6.77
N LEU A 27 2.43 12.76 -5.84
CA LEU A 27 2.27 12.96 -4.40
C LEU A 27 3.61 13.44 -3.85
N SER A 28 3.60 14.36 -2.89
CA SER A 28 4.84 14.67 -2.17
C SER A 28 5.28 13.45 -1.36
N VAL A 29 6.59 13.21 -1.29
CA VAL A 29 7.14 12.12 -0.46
C VAL A 29 6.71 12.30 1.00
N GLY A 30 6.63 13.54 1.48
CA GLY A 30 6.11 13.86 2.81
C GLY A 30 4.66 13.42 3.02
N ALA A 31 3.78 13.58 2.03
CA ALA A 31 2.40 13.11 2.13
C ALA A 31 2.30 11.58 2.16
N VAL A 32 3.11 10.88 1.35
CA VAL A 32 3.19 9.42 1.36
C VAL A 32 3.68 8.91 2.72
N GLU A 33 4.75 9.51 3.24
CA GLU A 33 5.32 9.19 4.55
C GLU A 33 4.31 9.45 5.70
N ALA A 34 3.62 10.59 5.67
CA ALA A 34 2.61 10.95 6.65
C ALA A 34 1.43 9.96 6.65
N ALA A 35 0.95 9.57 5.48
CA ALA A 35 -0.13 8.59 5.36
C ALA A 35 0.27 7.20 5.88
N ALA A 36 1.50 6.76 5.60
CA ALA A 36 2.03 5.51 6.14
C ALA A 36 2.05 5.52 7.68
N ARG A 37 2.53 6.62 8.28
CA ARG A 37 2.56 6.80 9.74
C ARG A 37 1.16 6.82 10.34
N ALA A 38 0.23 7.55 9.72
CA ALA A 38 -1.15 7.64 10.17
C ALA A 38 -1.83 6.26 10.15
N GLY A 39 -1.63 5.47 9.08
CA GLY A 39 -2.16 4.11 8.99
C GLY A 39 -1.57 3.18 10.07
N ILE A 40 -0.26 3.24 10.32
CA ILE A 40 0.39 2.46 11.40
C ILE A 40 -0.18 2.84 12.77
N ALA A 41 -0.33 4.14 13.05
CA ALA A 41 -0.88 4.61 14.32
C ALA A 41 -2.34 4.17 14.50
N ALA A 42 -3.16 4.33 13.47
CA ALA A 42 -4.56 3.88 13.48
C ALA A 42 -4.66 2.36 13.72
N PHE A 43 -3.80 1.56 13.06
CA PHE A 43 -3.82 0.11 13.22
C PHE A 43 -3.49 -0.30 14.65
N LYS A 44 -2.44 0.29 15.23
CA LYS A 44 -2.07 0.03 16.63
C LYS A 44 -3.22 0.39 17.58
N GLN A 45 -3.75 1.61 17.46
CA GLN A 45 -4.85 2.09 18.30
C GLN A 45 -6.08 1.17 18.22
N GLN A 46 -6.50 0.79 17.02
CA GLN A 46 -7.69 -0.04 16.84
C GLN A 46 -7.47 -1.50 17.27
N ALA A 47 -6.29 -2.06 17.00
CA ALA A 47 -5.95 -3.42 17.41
C ALA A 47 -5.83 -3.55 18.94
N GLU A 48 -5.29 -2.53 19.61
CA GLU A 48 -5.18 -2.48 21.08
C GLU A 48 -6.53 -2.27 21.76
N ALA A 49 -7.45 -1.54 21.12
CA ALA A 49 -8.80 -1.31 21.61
C ALA A 49 -9.70 -2.57 21.59
N LEU A 50 -9.31 -3.64 20.89
CA LEU A 50 -10.06 -4.90 20.90
C LEU A 50 -10.01 -5.54 22.30
N PRO A 51 -11.17 -5.89 22.89
CA PRO A 51 -11.22 -6.73 24.08
C PRO A 51 -10.53 -8.08 23.85
N ASP A 52 -9.89 -8.64 24.88
CA ASP A 52 -9.12 -9.89 24.75
C ASP A 52 -9.95 -11.05 24.17
N GLN A 53 -11.25 -11.12 24.50
CA GLN A 53 -12.16 -12.14 23.98
C GLN A 53 -12.43 -12.00 22.47
N GLU A 54 -12.32 -10.79 21.93
CA GLU A 54 -12.59 -10.47 20.52
C GLU A 54 -11.32 -10.34 19.68
N ARG A 55 -10.14 -10.32 20.32
CA ARG A 55 -8.81 -10.18 19.71
C ARG A 55 -8.37 -11.44 18.98
N THR A 56 -9.14 -11.79 17.96
CA THR A 56 -8.88 -12.91 17.05
C THR A 56 -8.06 -12.45 15.84
N ARG A 57 -7.38 -13.40 15.18
CA ARG A 57 -6.64 -13.12 13.95
C ARG A 57 -7.53 -12.48 12.88
N ALA A 58 -8.75 -12.98 12.71
CA ALA A 58 -9.72 -12.47 11.75
C ALA A 58 -10.17 -11.03 12.06
N ALA A 59 -10.34 -10.68 13.35
CA ALA A 59 -10.68 -9.32 13.76
C ALA A 59 -9.53 -8.35 13.44
N VAL A 60 -8.29 -8.72 13.77
CA VAL A 60 -7.10 -7.91 13.46
C VAL A 60 -6.89 -7.78 11.95
N ASP A 61 -7.07 -8.85 11.18
CA ASP A 61 -6.95 -8.81 9.72
C ASP A 61 -8.04 -7.91 9.09
N ARG A 62 -9.25 -7.86 9.66
CA ARG A 62 -10.31 -6.93 9.21
C ARG A 62 -9.92 -5.47 9.44
N ILE A 63 -9.41 -5.15 10.62
CA ILE A 63 -8.89 -3.81 10.95
C ILE A 63 -7.76 -3.43 9.98
N ALA A 64 -6.82 -4.35 9.75
CA ALA A 64 -5.74 -4.15 8.79
C ALA A 64 -6.28 -3.86 7.40
N ALA A 65 -7.20 -4.69 6.87
CA ALA A 65 -7.79 -4.50 5.56
C ALA A 65 -8.47 -3.13 5.43
N GLU A 66 -9.30 -2.75 6.40
CA GLU A 66 -9.99 -1.46 6.41
C GLU A 66 -9.00 -0.29 6.34
N ILE A 67 -7.95 -0.29 7.16
CA ILE A 67 -6.99 0.80 7.21
C ILE A 67 -6.13 0.86 5.95
N TRP A 68 -5.62 -0.30 5.51
CA TRP A 68 -4.69 -0.36 4.40
C TRP A 68 -5.35 -0.10 3.06
N ASP A 69 -6.65 -0.33 2.92
CA ASP A 69 -7.41 -0.06 1.70
C ASP A 69 -7.99 1.37 1.64
N ARG A 70 -7.78 2.20 2.67
CA ARG A 70 -8.15 3.63 2.63
C ARG A 70 -7.47 4.34 1.46
N PRO A 71 -8.14 5.31 0.80
CA PRO A 71 -7.54 6.06 -0.29
C PRO A 71 -6.41 6.98 0.20
N LEU A 72 -5.30 6.97 -0.53
CA LEU A 72 -4.18 7.90 -0.38
C LEU A 72 -4.26 9.06 -1.38
N GLY A 73 -4.54 8.74 -2.65
CA GLY A 73 -4.56 9.70 -3.75
C GLY A 73 -4.37 9.00 -5.10
N HIS A 74 -4.96 9.54 -6.17
CA HIS A 74 -4.86 8.96 -7.53
C HIS A 74 -5.26 7.47 -7.61
N GLY A 75 -6.17 7.04 -6.73
CA GLY A 75 -6.61 5.65 -6.61
C GLY A 75 -5.66 4.72 -5.84
N LEU A 76 -4.49 5.20 -5.38
CA LEU A 76 -3.60 4.41 -4.54
C LEU A 76 -4.21 4.20 -3.15
N PRO A 77 -4.13 2.98 -2.58
CA PRO A 77 -4.47 2.74 -1.19
C PRO A 77 -3.29 3.06 -0.25
N VAL A 78 -3.57 3.33 1.03
CA VAL A 78 -2.56 3.60 2.08
C VAL A 78 -1.54 2.46 2.21
N ARG A 79 -1.93 1.22 1.89
CA ARG A 79 -1.03 0.07 1.70
C ARG A 79 0.23 0.39 0.90
N VAL A 80 0.10 1.16 -0.18
CA VAL A 80 1.21 1.50 -1.08
C VAL A 80 2.20 2.40 -0.36
N ALA A 81 1.71 3.38 0.41
CA ALA A 81 2.55 4.23 1.25
C ALA A 81 3.27 3.41 2.33
N HIS A 82 2.57 2.50 3.00
CA HIS A 82 3.16 1.63 4.02
C HIS A 82 4.29 0.77 3.44
N ALA A 83 4.09 0.17 2.26
CA ALA A 83 5.11 -0.61 1.58
C ALA A 83 6.33 0.24 1.17
N ALA A 84 6.09 1.43 0.59
CA ALA A 84 7.16 2.34 0.19
C ALA A 84 8.02 2.76 1.39
N ARG A 85 7.39 3.05 2.54
CA ARG A 85 8.09 3.33 3.81
C ARG A 85 8.87 2.11 4.31
N ALA A 86 8.22 0.95 4.41
CA ALA A 86 8.82 -0.25 4.98
C ALA A 86 10.06 -0.73 4.20
N LEU A 87 10.10 -0.44 2.89
CA LEU A 87 11.21 -0.74 1.99
C LEU A 87 12.18 0.43 1.79
N ALA A 88 12.02 1.54 2.53
CA ALA A 88 12.83 2.75 2.44
C ALA A 88 12.89 3.41 1.03
N PHE A 89 11.87 3.19 0.19
CA PHE A 89 11.80 3.78 -1.16
C PHE A 89 11.58 5.29 -1.16
N LEU A 90 11.11 5.83 -0.04
CA LEU A 90 10.91 7.27 0.15
C LEU A 90 12.23 8.03 0.36
N GLY A 91 13.30 7.33 0.73
CA GLY A 91 14.59 7.94 1.06
C GLY A 91 14.65 8.53 2.47
N PRO A 92 15.59 9.47 2.71
CA PRO A 92 15.66 10.20 3.97
C PRO A 92 14.34 10.92 4.25
N THR A 93 13.82 10.78 5.47
CA THR A 93 12.58 11.42 5.95
C THR A 93 12.89 12.30 7.15
N GLY A 94 12.24 13.46 7.27
CA GLY A 94 12.46 14.39 8.39
C GLY A 94 13.26 15.63 7.98
N ALA A 95 14.07 16.16 8.89
CA ALA A 95 14.82 17.40 8.66
C ALA A 95 15.83 17.31 7.50
N ASP A 96 16.33 16.09 7.21
CA ASP A 96 17.30 15.82 6.14
C ASP A 96 16.64 15.47 4.81
N ALA A 97 15.29 15.45 4.75
CA ALA A 97 14.56 15.13 3.53
C ALA A 97 14.50 16.35 2.59
N PRO A 98 14.71 16.18 1.28
CA PRO A 98 14.44 17.26 0.33
C PRO A 98 12.96 17.64 0.41
N SER A 99 12.67 18.91 0.73
CA SER A 99 11.30 19.40 0.93
C SER A 99 10.41 19.26 -0.31
N GLU A 100 11.01 19.11 -1.48
CA GLU A 100 10.34 19.06 -2.78
C GLU A 100 10.38 17.66 -3.42
N ALA A 101 10.80 16.62 -2.69
CA ALA A 101 10.79 15.26 -3.23
C ALA A 101 9.36 14.81 -3.56
N VAL A 102 9.13 14.38 -4.80
CA VAL A 102 7.85 13.90 -5.30
C VAL A 102 7.92 12.42 -5.68
N ALA A 103 6.79 11.74 -5.57
CA ALA A 103 6.58 10.38 -6.03
C ALA A 103 5.51 10.40 -7.13
N ALA A 104 5.87 9.94 -8.33
CA ALA A 104 4.96 9.92 -9.46
C ALA A 104 4.01 8.73 -9.37
N VAL A 105 2.74 8.97 -9.73
CA VAL A 105 1.73 7.92 -9.80
C VAL A 105 1.41 7.63 -11.26
N ARG A 106 1.43 6.35 -11.61
CA ARG A 106 1.12 5.87 -12.97
C ARG A 106 0.06 4.78 -12.93
N SER A 107 -0.69 4.66 -14.02
CA SER A 107 -1.67 3.58 -14.22
C SER A 107 -1.41 2.81 -15.51
N ALA A 108 -1.80 1.53 -15.51
CA ALA A 108 -1.82 0.66 -16.68
C ALA A 108 -2.97 -0.36 -16.53
N GLY A 109 -4.15 -0.04 -17.07
CA GLY A 109 -5.36 -0.84 -16.86
C GLY A 109 -5.74 -0.90 -15.38
N ARG A 110 -5.82 -2.10 -14.80
CA ARG A 110 -6.12 -2.32 -13.36
C ARG A 110 -4.89 -2.20 -12.45
N TRP A 111 -3.78 -1.70 -12.96
CA TRP A 111 -2.55 -1.53 -12.19
C TRP A 111 -2.30 -0.07 -11.89
N LEU A 112 -1.86 0.19 -10.66
CA LEU A 112 -1.34 1.46 -10.21
C LEU A 112 0.10 1.28 -9.73
N ARG A 113 0.90 2.31 -9.90
CA ARG A 113 2.31 2.30 -9.54
C ARG A 113 2.69 3.62 -8.92
N LEU A 114 3.35 3.55 -7.77
CA LEU A 114 4.01 4.67 -7.12
C LEU A 114 5.51 4.57 -7.42
N ASP A 115 6.02 5.50 -8.21
CA ASP A 115 7.44 5.68 -8.48
C ASP A 115 8.02 6.66 -7.45
N ALA A 116 8.57 6.14 -6.36
CA ALA A 116 9.25 6.92 -5.32
C ALA A 116 10.75 7.09 -5.64
N PRO A 117 11.46 8.01 -4.98
CA PRO A 117 12.84 8.35 -5.36
C PRO A 117 13.83 7.17 -5.34
N TYR A 118 13.64 6.20 -4.43
CA TYR A 118 14.55 5.06 -4.24
C TYR A 118 13.91 3.71 -4.59
N GLY A 119 12.72 3.70 -5.18
CA GLY A 119 12.08 2.45 -5.58
C GLY A 119 10.63 2.61 -6.01
N THR A 120 10.02 1.49 -6.37
CA THR A 120 8.69 1.49 -6.98
C THR A 120 7.80 0.47 -6.29
N VAL A 121 6.57 0.88 -5.97
CA VAL A 121 5.52 -0.03 -5.47
C VAL A 121 4.45 -0.15 -6.53
N VAL A 122 4.11 -1.38 -6.90
CA VAL A 122 3.05 -1.67 -7.86
C VAL A 122 1.93 -2.41 -7.14
N VAL A 123 0.70 -1.95 -7.35
CA VAL A 123 -0.50 -2.57 -6.80
C VAL A 123 -1.50 -2.81 -7.92
N ARG A 124 -2.21 -3.92 -7.84
CA ARG A 124 -3.40 -4.13 -8.66
C ARG A 124 -4.58 -3.53 -7.91
N SER A 125 -5.32 -2.61 -8.52
CA SER A 125 -6.59 -2.19 -7.97
C SER A 125 -7.45 -3.45 -7.83
N GLY A 126 -7.84 -3.81 -6.62
CA GLY A 126 -8.79 -4.88 -6.40
C GLY A 126 -10.03 -4.64 -7.27
N SER A 127 -10.68 -5.71 -7.71
CA SER A 127 -12.01 -5.64 -8.31
C SER A 127 -13.02 -5.19 -7.24
N GLY A 128 -12.92 -3.94 -6.79
CA GLY A 128 -14.09 -3.21 -6.34
C GLY A 128 -15.00 -3.10 -7.56
N LEU A 129 -16.20 -3.67 -7.46
CA LEU A 129 -17.27 -3.40 -8.39
C LEU A 129 -17.32 -1.88 -8.59
N LEU A 130 -17.03 -1.44 -9.82
CA LEU A 130 -17.60 -0.19 -10.29
C LEU A 130 -19.11 -0.47 -10.34
N VAL A 131 -19.82 0.03 -9.33
CA VAL A 131 -21.28 0.17 -9.36
C VAL A 131 -21.61 1.43 -10.13
#